data_AF-A0A1M3N2L9-F1
#
_entry.id   AF-A0A1M3N2L9-F1
#
_cell.length_a   1.000
_cell.length_b   1.000
_cell.length_c   1.000
_cell.angle_alpha   90.00
_cell.angle_beta   90.00
_cell.angle_gamma   90.00
#
_symmetry.space_group_name_H-M   'P 1'
#
loop_
_entity.id
_entity.type
_entity.pdbx_description
1 polymer ?
#
loop_
_entity_poly.entity_id
_entity_poly.type
_entity_poly.pdbx_seq_one_letter_code
_entity_poly.pdbx_strand_id
1 'polypeptide(L)'
;MDAPDALPPSPQEAPYVYAATDLRPRQTREIELCEKASHFDWQYAGAFAVGFGASIYLNIDKLKHTTEPGLRLLGPGLIGFTWGGFLSGGYLSLPKCDPMWAYGPPPEGNVRAQWPLATAIAIVSGVTAPIMDYAFLGPVKIDWPVTERSARVFIAAGAGVLGSLFPYLLPPRTWAAAKEIERMRVEGMPGGAQLSYWRAF
;
A
#
# COMPACT_ATOMS: atom_id res chain seq x y z
N MET A 1 44.42 -41.54 2.33
CA MET A 1 42.99 -41.43 2.67
C MET A 1 42.79 -39.97 2.98
N ASP A 2 42.50 -39.21 1.92
CA ASP A 2 42.45 -37.75 1.96
C ASP A 2 41.14 -37.28 2.57
N ALA A 3 41.25 -36.32 3.49
CA ALA A 3 40.11 -35.64 4.09
C ALA A 3 39.41 -34.77 3.04
N PRO A 4 38.08 -34.68 3.03
CA PRO A 4 37.38 -33.82 2.08
C PRO A 4 37.74 -32.35 2.38
N ASP A 5 38.29 -31.67 1.37
CA ASP A 5 38.47 -30.22 1.32
C ASP A 5 37.11 -29.54 1.56
N ALA A 6 36.89 -29.11 2.80
CA ALA A 6 35.79 -28.23 3.12
C ALA A 6 36.09 -26.88 2.45
N LEU A 7 35.25 -26.49 1.49
CA LEU A 7 35.25 -25.15 0.91
C LEU A 7 35.30 -24.11 2.05
N PRO A 8 36.15 -23.07 1.95
CA PRO A 8 36.19 -22.03 2.96
C PRO A 8 34.77 -21.44 3.12
N PRO A 9 34.33 -21.16 4.36
CA PRO A 9 33.03 -20.54 4.57
C PRO A 9 32.97 -19.26 3.75
N SER A 10 31.92 -19.11 2.93
CA SER A 10 31.67 -17.90 2.14
C SER A 10 31.85 -16.69 3.07
N PRO A 11 32.66 -15.68 2.71
CA PRO A 11 32.83 -14.51 3.55
C PRO A 11 31.45 -13.93 3.80
N GLN A 12 30.99 -13.95 5.05
CA GLN A 12 29.85 -13.15 5.46
C GLN A 12 30.23 -11.72 5.07
N GLU A 13 29.53 -11.17 4.06
CA GLU A 13 29.78 -9.81 3.57
C GLU A 13 29.78 -8.90 4.80
N ALA A 14 30.94 -8.30 5.10
CA ALA A 14 31.04 -7.33 6.16
C ALA A 14 29.98 -6.25 5.91
N PRO A 15 29.25 -5.78 6.94
CA PRO A 15 28.21 -4.78 6.76
C PRO A 15 28.80 -3.58 6.03
N TYR A 16 28.27 -3.30 4.84
CA TYR A 16 28.75 -2.20 4.00
C TYR A 16 28.45 -0.88 4.71
N VAL A 17 29.49 -0.09 4.94
CA VAL A 17 29.38 1.24 5.52
C VAL A 17 28.96 2.19 4.41
N TYR A 18 27.71 2.66 4.46
CA TYR A 18 27.18 3.61 3.50
C TYR A 18 27.84 4.98 3.68
N ALA A 19 28.45 5.51 2.62
CA ALA A 19 28.89 6.90 2.59
C ALA A 19 27.71 7.83 2.24
N ALA A 20 27.73 9.08 2.73
CA ALA A 20 26.71 10.08 2.39
C ALA A 20 26.62 10.38 0.87
N THR A 21 27.67 10.05 0.11
CA THR A 21 27.79 10.21 -1.34
C THR A 21 27.47 8.95 -2.14
N ASP A 22 27.07 7.84 -1.49
CA ASP A 22 26.66 6.65 -2.21
C ASP A 22 25.27 6.83 -2.84
N LEU A 23 25.27 7.04 -4.16
CA LEU A 23 24.10 7.32 -4.99
C LEU A 23 23.65 6.12 -5.83
N ARG A 24 24.26 4.94 -5.66
CA ARG A 24 23.88 3.71 -6.39
C ARG A 24 23.78 2.51 -5.45
N PRO A 25 22.85 1.57 -5.71
CA PRO A 25 22.79 0.32 -4.97
C PRO A 25 24.10 -0.46 -5.21
N ARG A 26 24.78 -0.87 -4.14
CA ARG A 26 26.13 -1.48 -4.23
C ARG A 26 26.15 -2.94 -3.81
N GLN A 27 25.30 -3.32 -2.86
CA GLN A 27 25.16 -4.70 -2.44
C GLN A 27 24.29 -5.47 -3.45
N THR A 28 24.66 -6.72 -3.72
CA THR A 28 23.90 -7.63 -4.60
C THR A 28 22.42 -7.70 -4.21
N ARG A 29 22.16 -7.85 -2.91
CA ARG A 29 20.80 -7.84 -2.34
C ARG A 29 20.05 -6.51 -2.55
N GLU A 30 20.75 -5.39 -2.48
CA GLU A 30 20.15 -4.06 -2.67
C GLU A 30 19.76 -3.84 -4.13
N ILE A 31 20.58 -4.33 -5.07
CA ILE A 31 20.30 -4.29 -6.51
C ILE A 31 19.05 -5.13 -6.82
N GLU A 32 18.96 -6.36 -6.31
CA GLU A 32 17.79 -7.22 -6.51
C GLU A 32 16.50 -6.61 -5.95
N LEU A 33 16.57 -5.98 -4.77
CA LEU A 33 15.42 -5.31 -4.17
C LEU A 33 15.04 -4.04 -4.93
N CYS A 34 16.02 -3.30 -5.47
CA CYS A 34 15.76 -2.14 -6.29
C CYS A 34 15.11 -2.53 -7.62
N GLU A 35 15.54 -3.63 -8.24
CA GLU A 35 14.92 -4.19 -9.46
C GLU A 35 13.47 -4.64 -9.20
N LYS A 36 13.18 -5.22 -8.03
CA LYS A 36 11.80 -5.52 -7.62
C LYS A 36 10.95 -4.27 -7.39
N ALA A 37 11.56 -3.17 -6.97
CA ALA A 37 10.89 -1.91 -6.66
C ALA A 37 10.87 -0.88 -7.81
N SER A 38 11.51 -1.18 -8.94
CA SER A 38 11.63 -0.28 -10.10
C SER A 38 10.45 -0.36 -11.05
N HIS A 39 9.60 -1.39 -10.91
CA HIS A 39 8.44 -1.61 -11.76
C HIS A 39 7.14 -1.38 -11.00
N PHE A 40 6.09 -1.00 -11.72
CA PHE A 40 4.76 -0.87 -11.15
C PHE A 40 4.16 -2.25 -10.84
N ASP A 41 3.62 -2.44 -9.63
CA ASP A 41 2.95 -3.69 -9.24
C ASP A 41 1.52 -3.75 -9.82
N TRP A 42 1.43 -4.10 -11.12
CA TRP A 42 0.17 -4.23 -11.84
C TRP A 42 -0.76 -5.28 -11.25
N GLN A 43 -0.23 -6.34 -10.65
CA GLN A 43 -1.05 -7.40 -10.06
C GLN A 43 -1.79 -6.86 -8.84
N TYR A 44 -1.08 -6.12 -7.99
CA TYR A 44 -1.66 -5.53 -6.79
C TYR A 44 -2.68 -4.44 -7.12
N ALA A 45 -2.30 -3.44 -7.91
CA ALA A 45 -3.21 -2.37 -8.30
C ALA A 45 -4.40 -2.90 -9.12
N GLY A 46 -4.14 -3.85 -10.01
CA GLY A 46 -5.14 -4.52 -10.82
C GLY A 46 -6.17 -5.28 -9.98
N ALA A 47 -5.75 -5.96 -8.92
CA ALA A 47 -6.67 -6.66 -8.02
C ALA A 47 -7.69 -5.70 -7.37
N PHE A 48 -7.25 -4.54 -6.90
CA PHE A 48 -8.17 -3.52 -6.37
C PHE A 48 -9.04 -2.88 -7.45
N ALA A 49 -8.49 -2.65 -8.66
CA ALA A 49 -9.27 -2.10 -9.77
C ALA A 49 -10.39 -3.06 -10.21
N VAL A 50 -10.08 -4.36 -10.33
CA VAL A 50 -11.06 -5.41 -10.63
C VAL A 50 -12.08 -5.53 -9.50
N GLY A 51 -11.62 -5.51 -8.25
CA GLY A 51 -12.50 -5.50 -7.07
C GLY A 51 -13.47 -4.32 -7.08
N PHE A 52 -13.00 -3.14 -7.47
CA PHE A 52 -13.82 -1.94 -7.60
C PHE A 52 -14.88 -2.11 -8.69
N GLY A 53 -14.50 -2.53 -9.90
CA GLY A 53 -15.44 -2.81 -10.97
C GLY A 53 -16.47 -3.88 -10.61
N ALA A 54 -16.03 -4.96 -9.95
CA ALA A 54 -16.91 -6.02 -9.47
C ALA A 54 -17.87 -5.53 -8.38
N SER A 55 -17.42 -4.68 -7.46
CA SER A 55 -18.27 -4.10 -6.42
C SER A 55 -19.37 -3.22 -7.01
N ILE A 56 -19.06 -2.44 -8.04
CA ILE A 56 -20.03 -1.64 -8.78
C ILE A 56 -21.04 -2.56 -9.47
N TYR A 57 -20.56 -3.57 -10.20
CA TYR A 57 -21.44 -4.52 -10.90
C TYR A 57 -22.39 -5.22 -9.93
N LEU A 58 -21.87 -5.76 -8.82
CA LEU A 58 -22.68 -6.42 -7.79
C LEU A 58 -23.71 -5.47 -7.16
N ASN A 59 -23.35 -4.21 -6.94
CA ASN A 59 -24.26 -3.22 -6.37
C ASN A 59 -25.37 -2.84 -7.34
N ILE A 60 -25.03 -2.62 -8.61
CA ILE A 60 -25.98 -2.26 -9.67
C ILE A 60 -26.92 -3.42 -10.00
N ASP A 61 -26.43 -4.65 -10.08
CA ASP A 61 -27.21 -5.80 -10.55
C ASP A 61 -27.99 -6.49 -9.42
N LYS A 62 -27.41 -6.60 -8.22
CA LYS A 62 -27.97 -7.40 -7.12
C LYS A 62 -28.31 -6.57 -5.89
N LEU A 63 -27.32 -5.95 -5.25
CA LEU A 63 -27.47 -5.49 -3.86
C LEU A 63 -28.51 -4.38 -3.71
N LYS A 64 -28.60 -3.45 -4.67
CA LYS A 64 -29.60 -2.36 -4.62
C LYS A 64 -31.04 -2.83 -4.81
N HIS A 65 -31.26 -4.01 -5.38
CA HIS A 65 -32.58 -4.55 -5.70
C HIS A 65 -33.15 -5.45 -4.59
N THR A 66 -32.33 -5.85 -3.62
CA THR A 66 -32.74 -6.65 -2.47
C THR A 66 -33.78 -5.91 -1.62
N THR A 67 -34.66 -6.60 -0.91
CA THR A 67 -35.64 -6.00 0.01
C THR A 67 -35.04 -5.67 1.38
N GLU A 68 -34.00 -6.39 1.78
CA GLU A 68 -33.32 -6.20 3.06
C GLU A 68 -32.37 -4.99 3.04
N PRO A 69 -32.51 -4.06 4.02
CA PRO A 69 -31.72 -2.83 4.05
C PRO A 69 -30.24 -3.10 4.34
N GLY A 70 -29.90 -4.11 5.15
CA GLY A 70 -28.51 -4.45 5.46
C GLY A 70 -27.72 -4.88 4.22
N LEU A 71 -28.31 -5.72 3.37
CA LEU A 71 -27.70 -6.17 2.11
C LEU A 71 -27.50 -5.03 1.11
N ARG A 72 -28.41 -4.05 1.09
CA ARG A 72 -28.25 -2.85 0.24
C ARG A 72 -27.06 -2.00 0.67
N LEU A 73 -26.80 -1.88 1.98
CA LEU A 73 -25.70 -1.08 2.52
C LEU A 73 -24.33 -1.72 2.29
N LEU A 74 -24.27 -3.02 1.99
CA LEU A 74 -23.02 -3.67 1.60
C LEU A 74 -22.46 -3.14 0.28
N GLY A 75 -23.33 -2.76 -0.67
CA GLY A 75 -22.88 -2.25 -1.96
C GLY A 75 -22.01 -0.99 -1.83
N PRO A 76 -22.52 0.08 -1.19
CA PRO A 76 -21.75 1.30 -0.89
C PRO A 76 -20.49 1.02 -0.07
N GLY A 77 -20.56 0.09 0.89
CA GLY A 77 -19.41 -0.33 1.67
C GLY A 77 -18.32 -0.99 0.81
N LEU A 78 -18.69 -1.91 -0.09
CA LEU A 78 -17.76 -2.59 -0.99
C LEU A 78 -17.13 -1.61 -1.99
N ILE A 79 -17.92 -0.71 -2.57
CA ILE A 79 -17.44 0.34 -3.46
C ILE A 79 -16.44 1.24 -2.74
N GLY A 80 -16.79 1.71 -1.53
CA GLY A 80 -15.90 2.53 -0.73
C GLY A 80 -14.60 1.82 -0.40
N PHE A 81 -14.68 0.60 0.14
CA PHE A 81 -13.51 -0.20 0.50
C PHE A 81 -12.56 -0.45 -0.67
N THR A 82 -13.10 -0.90 -1.80
CA THR A 82 -12.29 -1.20 -2.99
C THR A 82 -11.74 0.06 -3.65
N TRP A 83 -12.48 1.18 -3.63
CA TRP A 83 -11.97 2.48 -4.08
C TRP A 83 -10.81 2.99 -3.24
N GLY A 84 -10.94 2.93 -1.91
CA GLY A 84 -9.85 3.31 -1.01
C GLY A 84 -8.63 2.42 -1.16
N GLY A 85 -8.85 1.11 -1.26
CA GLY A 85 -7.78 0.15 -1.54
C GLY A 85 -7.11 0.39 -2.88
N PHE A 86 -7.86 0.80 -3.90
CA PHE A 86 -7.30 1.17 -5.20
C PHE A 86 -6.45 2.44 -5.14
N LEU A 87 -6.89 3.50 -4.46
CA LEU A 87 -6.12 4.74 -4.33
C LEU A 87 -4.79 4.52 -3.59
N SER A 88 -4.87 3.87 -2.43
CA SER A 88 -3.68 3.58 -1.61
C SER A 88 -2.81 2.49 -2.24
N GLY A 89 -3.40 1.40 -2.70
CA GLY A 89 -2.70 0.33 -3.39
C GLY A 89 -2.05 0.79 -4.70
N GLY A 90 -2.71 1.68 -5.44
CA GLY A 90 -2.16 2.37 -6.60
C GLY A 90 -0.94 3.21 -6.24
N TYR A 91 -0.99 3.99 -5.15
CA TYR A 91 0.17 4.73 -4.68
C TYR A 91 1.33 3.81 -4.24
N LEU A 92 1.04 2.74 -3.50
CA LEU A 92 2.05 1.83 -2.97
C LEU A 92 2.70 0.97 -4.08
N SER A 93 1.94 0.65 -5.13
CA SER A 93 2.43 -0.09 -6.31
C SER A 93 3.29 0.75 -7.25
N LEU A 94 3.34 2.08 -7.10
CA LEU A 94 4.24 2.94 -7.86
C LEU A 94 5.72 2.55 -7.66
N PRO A 95 6.57 2.70 -8.69
CA PRO A 95 7.99 2.44 -8.57
C PRO A 95 8.59 3.36 -7.50
N LYS A 96 9.40 2.76 -6.60
CA LYS A 96 10.01 3.45 -5.45
C LYS A 96 11.53 3.56 -5.58
N CYS A 97 12.12 2.76 -6.46
CA CYS A 97 13.56 2.76 -6.72
C CYS A 97 13.84 3.11 -8.17
N ASP A 98 14.91 3.87 -8.39
CA ASP A 98 15.52 4.04 -9.70
C ASP A 98 16.85 3.27 -9.70
N PRO A 99 17.06 2.27 -10.59
CA PRO A 99 18.31 1.53 -10.67
C PRO A 99 19.53 2.42 -10.98
N MET A 100 19.32 3.60 -11.57
CA MET A 100 20.36 4.56 -11.89
C MET A 100 20.63 5.57 -10.76
N TRP A 101 19.70 5.71 -9.81
CA TRP A 101 19.75 6.66 -8.70
C TRP A 101 19.18 6.05 -7.41
N ALA A 102 20.06 5.57 -6.54
CA ALA A 102 19.71 5.31 -5.16
C ALA A 102 19.65 6.66 -4.40
N TYR A 103 18.50 6.98 -3.79
CA TYR A 103 18.46 8.02 -2.77
C TYR A 103 19.58 7.74 -1.77
N GLY A 104 20.44 8.72 -1.44
CA GLY A 104 21.47 8.53 -0.42
C GLY A 104 20.87 8.10 0.93
N PRO A 105 21.68 7.62 1.88
CA PRO A 105 21.20 7.38 3.24
C PRO A 105 20.43 8.62 3.73
N PRO A 106 19.23 8.47 4.32
CA PRO A 106 18.47 9.62 4.78
C PRO A 106 19.35 10.43 5.72
N PRO A 107 19.50 11.76 5.52
CA PRO A 107 20.26 12.58 6.46
C PRO A 107 19.68 12.36 7.85
N GLU A 108 20.55 12.19 8.85
CA GLU A 108 20.15 11.81 10.21
C GLU A 108 18.92 12.61 10.66
N GLY A 109 17.87 11.91 11.08
CA GLY A 109 16.60 12.52 11.49
C GLY A 109 15.52 12.62 10.41
N ASN A 110 15.80 12.31 9.14
CA ASN A 110 14.76 12.17 8.12
C ASN A 110 14.12 10.78 8.17
N VAL A 111 13.45 10.49 9.29
CA VAL A 111 12.42 9.46 9.30
C VAL A 111 11.32 9.97 8.40
N ARG A 112 11.31 9.58 7.12
CA ARG A 112 10.20 9.93 6.21
C ARG A 112 8.93 9.29 6.79
N ALA A 113 8.23 10.04 7.64
CA ALA A 113 6.97 9.61 8.19
C ALA A 113 6.01 9.48 7.01
N GLN A 114 5.59 8.26 6.70
CA GLN A 114 4.66 7.99 5.60
C GLN A 114 3.20 8.16 6.02
N TRP A 115 2.97 8.34 7.33
CA TRP A 115 1.68 8.62 7.94
C TRP A 115 0.95 9.85 7.35
N PRO A 116 1.59 11.00 7.06
CA PRO A 116 0.89 12.17 6.54
C PRO A 116 0.29 11.90 5.15
N LEU A 117 0.99 11.12 4.33
CA LEU A 117 0.50 10.74 3.01
C LEU A 117 -0.60 9.69 3.11
N ALA A 118 -0.44 8.68 3.98
CA ALA A 118 -1.48 7.68 4.25
C ALA A 118 -2.78 8.37 4.70
N THR A 119 -2.67 9.36 5.60
CA THR A 119 -3.80 10.15 6.09
C THR A 119 -4.41 11.02 5.00
N ALA A 120 -3.60 11.65 4.15
CA ALA A 120 -4.11 12.41 3.01
C ALA A 120 -4.91 11.50 2.05
N ILE A 121 -4.39 10.31 1.71
CA ILE A 121 -5.09 9.35 0.87
C ILE A 121 -6.37 8.85 1.56
N ALA A 122 -6.34 8.62 2.88
CA ALA A 122 -7.51 8.20 3.64
C ALA A 122 -8.62 9.25 3.64
N ILE A 123 -8.27 10.52 3.83
CA ILE A 123 -9.23 11.64 3.75
C ILE A 123 -9.81 11.74 2.34
N VAL A 124 -8.95 11.72 1.31
CA VAL A 124 -9.39 11.79 -0.10
C VAL A 124 -10.31 10.61 -0.41
N SER A 125 -9.96 9.40 0.02
CA SER A 125 -10.78 8.21 -0.17
C SER A 125 -12.13 8.32 0.53
N GLY A 126 -12.15 8.76 1.80
CA GLY A 126 -13.39 8.94 2.55
C GLY A 126 -14.33 9.97 1.93
N VAL A 127 -13.79 11.06 1.36
CA VAL A 127 -14.58 12.08 0.68
C VAL A 127 -15.06 11.62 -0.69
N THR A 128 -14.24 10.88 -1.44
CA THR A 128 -14.56 10.49 -2.82
C THR A 128 -15.35 9.21 -2.94
N ALA A 129 -15.27 8.29 -1.97
CA ALA A 129 -16.01 7.03 -1.99
C ALA A 129 -17.54 7.20 -2.13
N PRO A 130 -18.22 8.10 -1.38
CA PRO A 130 -19.65 8.36 -1.59
C PRO A 130 -19.98 8.95 -2.96
N ILE A 131 -19.06 9.76 -3.53
CA ILE A 131 -19.23 10.35 -4.85
C ILE A 131 -19.19 9.25 -5.91
N MET A 132 -18.26 8.30 -5.78
CA MET A 132 -18.18 7.15 -6.69
C MET A 132 -19.43 6.28 -6.61
N ASP A 133 -19.91 5.96 -5.40
CA ASP A 133 -21.15 5.22 -5.21
C ASP A 133 -22.35 5.93 -5.86
N TYR A 134 -22.47 7.25 -5.71
CA TYR A 134 -23.52 8.04 -6.35
C TYR A 134 -23.40 8.07 -7.88
N ALA A 135 -22.19 8.25 -8.41
CA ALA A 135 -21.93 8.35 -9.84
C ALA A 135 -22.35 7.09 -10.60
N PHE A 136 -22.16 5.90 -10.02
CA PHE A 136 -22.47 4.64 -10.69
C PHE A 136 -23.87 4.09 -10.41
N LEU A 137 -24.48 4.40 -9.25
CA LEU A 137 -25.81 3.89 -8.93
C LEU A 137 -26.96 4.82 -9.33
N GLY A 138 -26.68 6.08 -9.61
CA GLY A 138 -27.70 7.08 -9.89
C GLY A 138 -28.47 7.51 -8.63
N PRO A 139 -29.51 8.34 -8.78
CA PRO A 139 -30.23 8.90 -7.64
C PRO A 139 -30.85 7.80 -6.79
N VAL A 140 -30.66 7.88 -5.48
CA VAL A 140 -31.24 6.92 -4.53
C VAL A 140 -32.76 6.99 -4.65
N LYS A 141 -33.41 5.83 -4.70
CA LYS A 141 -34.86 5.79 -4.81
C LYS A 141 -35.50 6.53 -3.63
N ILE A 142 -36.45 7.41 -3.95
CA ILE A 142 -37.08 8.32 -2.97
C ILE A 142 -37.89 7.56 -1.92
N ASP A 143 -38.34 6.34 -2.26
CA ASP A 143 -39.06 5.42 -1.39
C ASP A 143 -38.22 4.87 -0.23
N TRP A 144 -36.88 5.00 -0.27
CA TRP A 144 -36.03 4.54 0.82
C TRP A 144 -36.09 5.49 2.03
N PRO A 145 -36.06 4.94 3.26
CA PRO A 145 -36.06 5.74 4.47
C PRO A 145 -34.84 6.68 4.50
N VAL A 146 -35.03 7.89 5.04
CA VAL A 146 -33.98 8.94 5.09
C VAL A 146 -32.73 8.44 5.82
N THR A 147 -32.92 7.62 6.86
CA THR A 147 -31.84 7.01 7.64
C THR A 147 -30.97 6.05 6.82
N GLU A 148 -31.57 5.26 5.92
CA GLU A 148 -30.82 4.36 5.02
C GLU A 148 -30.06 5.17 3.97
N ARG A 149 -30.67 6.25 3.46
CA ARG A 149 -30.02 7.16 2.51
C ARG A 149 -28.81 7.89 3.10
N SER A 150 -28.90 8.34 4.35
CA SER A 150 -27.76 8.97 5.04
C SER A 150 -26.70 7.94 5.44
N ALA A 151 -27.11 6.78 5.98
CA ALA A 151 -26.18 5.72 6.37
C ALA A 151 -25.31 5.25 5.20
N ARG A 152 -25.88 5.18 3.99
CA ARG A 152 -25.16 4.84 2.76
C ARG A 152 -23.94 5.74 2.50
N VAL A 153 -24.08 7.05 2.71
CA VAL A 153 -22.98 8.01 2.54
C VAL A 153 -21.88 7.76 3.56
N PHE A 154 -22.25 7.62 4.84
CA PHE A 154 -21.27 7.39 5.91
C PHE A 154 -20.58 6.03 5.81
N ILE A 155 -21.31 4.99 5.39
CA ILE A 155 -20.75 3.66 5.19
C ILE A 155 -19.77 3.66 4.02
N ALA A 156 -20.11 4.29 2.89
CA ALA A 156 -19.17 4.43 1.77
C ALA A 156 -17.92 5.22 2.18
N ALA A 157 -18.09 6.34 2.90
CA ALA A 157 -16.98 7.16 3.37
C ALA A 157 -16.07 6.39 4.36
N GLY A 158 -16.65 5.77 5.37
CA GLY A 158 -15.91 4.99 6.37
C GLY A 158 -15.21 3.78 5.74
N ALA A 159 -15.88 3.08 4.83
CA ALA A 159 -15.28 1.99 4.10
C ALA A 159 -14.14 2.46 3.18
N GLY A 160 -14.24 3.65 2.58
CA GLY A 160 -13.15 4.30 1.84
C GLY A 160 -11.90 4.48 2.69
N VAL A 161 -12.07 5.08 3.87
CA VAL A 161 -10.97 5.25 4.84
C VAL A 161 -10.34 3.89 5.19
N LEU A 162 -11.15 2.90 5.59
CA LEU A 162 -10.64 1.57 5.95
C LEU A 162 -9.96 0.87 4.78
N GLY A 163 -10.54 0.96 3.58
CA GLY A 163 -10.01 0.43 2.34
C GLY A 163 -8.66 1.05 2.00
N SER A 164 -8.47 2.35 2.23
CA SER A 164 -7.19 3.02 1.98
C SER A 164 -6.08 2.59 2.95
N LEU A 165 -6.43 2.13 4.14
CA LEU A 165 -5.46 1.66 5.13
C LEU A 165 -5.10 0.19 4.92
N PHE A 166 -6.01 -0.59 4.31
CA PHE A 166 -5.81 -2.02 4.10
C PHE A 166 -4.52 -2.37 3.32
N PRO A 167 -4.12 -1.64 2.26
CA PRO A 167 -2.86 -1.88 1.58
C PRO A 167 -1.59 -1.75 2.41
N TYR A 168 -1.65 -1.10 3.58
CA TYR A 168 -0.53 -1.05 4.49
C TYR A 168 -0.38 -2.34 5.31
N LEU A 169 -1.48 -3.06 5.58
CA LEU A 169 -1.45 -4.36 6.25
C LEU A 169 -0.94 -5.48 5.34
N LEU A 170 -1.27 -5.40 4.05
CA LEU A 170 -0.82 -6.34 3.02
C LEU A 170 -0.12 -5.56 1.88
N PRO A 171 1.13 -5.13 2.08
CA PRO A 171 1.80 -4.23 1.14
C PRO A 171 2.14 -4.92 -0.19
N PRO A 172 2.14 -4.17 -1.32
CA PRO A 172 2.66 -4.66 -2.59
C PRO A 172 4.16 -4.93 -2.51
N ARG A 173 4.65 -5.73 -3.45
CA ARG A 173 6.06 -6.16 -3.47
C ARG A 173 7.02 -4.98 -3.60
N THR A 174 6.64 -3.97 -4.38
CA THR A 174 7.40 -2.74 -4.61
C THR A 174 7.65 -1.97 -3.32
N TRP A 175 6.63 -1.86 -2.47
CA TRP A 175 6.71 -1.16 -1.20
C TRP A 175 7.50 -1.94 -0.16
N ALA A 176 7.24 -3.25 -0.06
CA ALA A 176 7.97 -4.12 0.85
C ALA A 176 9.48 -4.12 0.56
N ALA A 177 9.86 -4.18 -0.72
CA ALA A 177 11.25 -4.11 -1.15
C ALA A 177 11.89 -2.75 -0.82
N ALA A 178 11.18 -1.63 -1.05
CA ALA A 178 11.67 -0.31 -0.68
C ALA A 178 11.93 -0.17 0.83
N LYS A 179 11.03 -0.71 1.66
CA LYS A 179 11.19 -0.71 3.12
C LYS A 179 12.35 -1.57 3.60
N GLU A 180 12.62 -2.67 2.90
CA GLU A 180 13.78 -3.52 3.21
C GLU A 180 15.10 -2.81 2.87
N ILE A 181 15.16 -2.07 1.76
CA ILE A 181 16.32 -1.23 1.43
C ILE A 181 16.55 -0.15 2.49
N GLU A 182 15.50 0.56 2.92
CA GLU A 182 15.60 1.55 4.01
C GLU A 182 16.18 0.90 5.29
N ARG A 183 15.72 -0.30 5.63
CA ARG A 183 16.20 -1.03 6.80
C ARG A 183 17.68 -1.39 6.71
N MET A 184 18.12 -1.97 5.59
CA MET A 184 19.52 -2.36 5.40
C MET A 184 20.47 -1.14 5.49
N ARG A 185 20.03 0.02 4.98
CA ARG A 185 20.83 1.25 5.03
C ARG A 185 20.93 1.86 6.42
N VAL A 186 19.88 1.73 7.24
CA VAL A 186 19.91 2.17 8.65
C VAL A 186 20.78 1.24 9.49
N GLU A 187 20.68 -0.07 9.28
CA GLU A 187 21.49 -1.07 10.02
C GLU A 187 22.99 -0.99 9.67
N GLY A 188 23.35 -0.49 8.49
CA GLY A 188 24.75 -0.36 8.02
C GLY A 188 25.50 0.90 8.49
N MET A 189 24.90 1.82 9.25
CA MET A 189 25.57 3.04 9.71
C MET A 189 26.37 2.83 11.01
N PRO A 190 27.69 3.13 11.05
CA PRO A 190 28.47 3.09 12.29
C PRO A 190 28.01 4.21 13.23
N GLY A 191 27.41 3.83 14.36
CA GLY A 191 26.77 4.78 15.30
C GLY A 191 25.31 5.08 15.01
N GLY A 192 24.70 4.41 14.01
CA GLY A 192 23.27 4.55 13.72
C GLY A 192 22.44 4.16 14.94
N ALA A 193 21.69 5.12 15.47
CA ALA A 193 20.71 4.86 16.51
C ALA A 193 19.84 3.68 16.06
N GLN A 194 19.91 2.57 16.79
CA GLN A 194 18.98 1.45 16.68
C GLN A 194 17.60 1.93 17.13
N LEU A 195 16.95 2.79 16.33
CA LEU A 195 15.52 2.96 16.39
C LEU A 195 14.93 1.73 15.72
N SER A 196 14.88 0.65 16.50
CA SER A 196 14.05 -0.50 16.20
C SER A 196 12.62 0.01 16.00
N TYR A 197 12.18 0.13 14.76
CA TYR A 197 10.76 0.25 14.46
C TYR A 197 10.14 -1.09 14.85
N TRP A 198 9.62 -1.15 16.07
CA TRP A 198 8.57 -2.10 16.38
C TRP A 198 7.48 -1.86 15.34
N ARG A 199 7.10 -2.91 14.61
CA ARG A 199 5.98 -2.85 13.67
C ARG A 199 4.74 -2.37 14.43
N ALA A 200 4.43 -1.09 14.31
CA ALA A 200 3.10 -0.59 14.56
C ALA A 200 2.40 -0.62 13.20
N PHE A 201 1.88 -1.81 12.88
CA PHE A 201 0.85 -2.15 11.90
C PHE A 201 0.96 -1.54 10.50
#